data_AF-A0A258LLV7-F1
#
_entry.id   AF-A0A258LLV7-F1
#
_cell.length_a   1.000
_cell.length_b   1.000
_cell.length_c   1.000
_cell.angle_alpha   90.00
_cell.angle_beta   90.00
_cell.angle_gamma   90.00
#
_symmetry.space_group_name_H-M   'P 1'
#
loop_
_entity.id
_entity.type
_entity.pdbx_description
1 polymer ?
#
loop_
_entity_poly.entity_id
_entity_poly.type
_entity_poly.pdbx_seq_one_letter_code
_entity_poly.pdbx_strand_id
1 'polypeptide(L)'
;MLMLLAALAAGLFIAMAAAFLLARWTGNSGWVDTIWSYATGVAGVAAALIPVAGSETVLSRQLLVAGLVAAWSVRLGSHILARTLQGHDDPRYVQLRKEWGARADVLMFGFLQIQAACALLLAVAVMAAARNPAPGWLLTDTLGLVLVVA
;
A
#
# COMPACT_ATOMS: atom_id res chain seq x y z
N MET A 1 -15.78 9.04 8.46
CA MET A 1 -15.14 8.98 7.13
C MET A 1 -13.90 9.87 7.06
N LEU A 2 -14.04 11.20 7.21
CA LEU A 2 -12.91 12.14 7.08
C LEU A 2 -11.74 11.84 8.02
N MET A 3 -12.00 11.55 9.30
CA MET A 3 -10.96 11.20 10.28
C MET A 3 -10.18 9.93 9.89
N LEU A 4 -10.87 8.92 9.33
CA LEU A 4 -10.23 7.70 8.86
C LEU A 4 -9.30 8.01 7.68
N LEU A 5 -9.78 8.76 6.68
CA LEU A 5 -8.96 9.15 5.53
C LEU A 5 -7.73 9.98 5.94
N ALA A 6 -7.92 10.92 6.89
CA ALA A 6 -6.81 11.70 7.43
C ALA A 6 -5.79 10.83 8.16
N ALA A 7 -6.23 9.86 8.97
CA ALA A 7 -5.35 8.93 9.67
C ALA A 7 -4.59 8.01 8.70
N LEU A 8 -5.25 7.49 7.67
CA LEU A 8 -4.61 6.69 6.62
C LEU A 8 -3.59 7.51 5.84
N ALA A 9 -3.94 8.73 5.43
CA ALA A 9 -3.04 9.65 4.73
C ALA A 9 -1.80 9.96 5.57
N ALA A 10 -1.99 10.30 6.85
CA ALA A 10 -0.89 10.56 7.77
C ALA A 10 0.00 9.33 7.98
N GLY A 11 -0.60 8.15 8.18
CA GLY A 11 0.14 6.89 8.33
C GLY A 11 0.97 6.54 7.10
N LEU A 12 0.40 6.68 5.90
CA LEU A 12 1.10 6.43 4.64
C LEU A 12 2.22 7.45 4.38
N PHE A 13 1.97 8.73 4.67
CA PHE A 13 3.00 9.77 4.59
C PHE A 13 4.19 9.45 5.51
N ILE A 14 3.91 9.10 6.77
CA ILE A 14 4.92 8.73 7.76
C ILE A 14 5.67 7.48 7.29
N ALA A 15 4.98 6.47 6.78
CA ALA A 15 5.61 5.25 6.26
C ALA A 15 6.56 5.55 5.10
N MET A 16 6.16 6.39 4.14
CA MET A 16 7.04 6.75 3.01
C MET A 16 8.17 7.70 3.41
N ALA A 17 7.97 8.57 4.40
CA ALA A 17 9.04 9.35 4.98
C ALA A 17 10.07 8.47 5.70
N ALA A 18 9.62 7.47 6.46
CA ALA A 18 10.49 6.48 7.09
C ALA A 18 11.23 5.64 6.04
N ALA A 19 10.55 5.23 4.97
CA ALA A 19 11.14 4.49 3.87
C ALA A 19 12.24 5.27 3.15
N PHE A 20 12.03 6.57 2.92
CA PHE A 20 13.04 7.47 2.39
C PHE A 20 14.30 7.50 3.27
N LEU A 21 14.12 7.71 4.58
CA LEU A 21 15.24 7.75 5.53
C LEU A 21 15.98 6.41 5.60
N LEU A 22 15.24 5.31 5.63
CA LEU A 22 15.81 3.96 5.68
C LEU A 22 16.60 3.64 4.41
N ALA A 23 16.06 3.96 3.23
CA ALA A 23 16.74 3.78 1.95
C ALA A 23 18.03 4.62 1.86
N ARG A 24 18.01 5.85 2.40
CA ARG A 24 19.22 6.69 2.48
C ARG A 24 20.25 6.13 3.44
N TRP A 25 19.83 5.71 4.63
CA TRP A 25 20.74 5.21 5.66
C TRP A 25 21.39 3.89 5.26
N THR A 26 20.62 2.98 4.66
CA THR A 26 21.11 1.67 4.21
C THR A 26 21.78 1.71 2.84
N GLY A 27 21.58 2.79 2.07
CA GLY A 27 22.00 2.88 0.67
C GLY A 27 21.19 1.99 -0.28
N ASN A 28 20.13 1.32 0.21
CA ASN A 28 19.35 0.34 -0.54
C ASN A 28 17.90 0.82 -0.74
N SER A 29 17.57 1.16 -1.98
CA SER A 29 16.24 1.64 -2.37
C SER A 29 15.16 0.56 -2.37
N GLY A 30 15.52 -0.73 -2.30
CA GLY A 30 14.54 -1.82 -2.19
C GLY A 30 13.66 -1.70 -0.94
N TRP A 31 14.12 -1.01 0.12
CA TRP A 31 13.32 -0.73 1.30
C TRP A 31 12.07 0.12 1.00
N VAL A 32 12.13 0.96 -0.02
CA VAL A 32 11.03 1.81 -0.42
C VAL A 32 9.83 0.98 -0.87
N ASP A 33 10.04 0.09 -1.83
CA ASP A 33 8.95 -0.73 -2.38
C ASP A 33 8.47 -1.78 -1.36
N THR A 34 9.37 -2.28 -0.50
CA THR A 34 9.00 -3.15 0.63
C THR A 34 8.03 -2.44 1.59
N ILE A 35 8.41 -1.26 2.08
CA ILE A 35 7.58 -0.51 3.04
C ILE A 35 6.28 -0.08 2.38
N TRP A 36 6.32 0.38 1.13
CA TRP A 36 5.12 0.76 0.39
C TRP A 36 4.12 -0.40 0.30
N SER A 37 4.60 -1.61 -0.01
CA SER A 37 3.74 -2.81 -0.15
C SER A 37 3.06 -3.18 1.17
N TYR A 38 3.78 -3.16 2.29
CA TYR A 38 3.20 -3.44 3.61
C TYR A 38 2.30 -2.31 4.11
N ALA A 39 2.73 -1.06 3.99
CA ALA A 39 1.95 0.10 4.42
C ALA A 39 0.64 0.21 3.66
N THR A 40 0.65 -0.05 2.35
CA THR A 40 -0.58 -0.10 1.53
C THR A 40 -1.51 -1.22 1.96
N GLY A 41 -0.97 -2.40 2.29
CA GLY A 41 -1.76 -3.51 2.82
C GLY A 41 -2.42 -3.19 4.15
N VAL A 42 -1.66 -2.66 5.11
CA VAL A 42 -2.17 -2.22 6.42
C VAL A 42 -3.24 -1.15 6.25
N ALA A 43 -2.99 -0.14 5.41
CA ALA A 43 -3.94 0.92 5.13
C ALA A 43 -5.23 0.37 4.47
N GLY A 44 -5.11 -0.57 3.53
CA GLY A 44 -6.25 -1.21 2.89
C GLY A 44 -7.08 -2.07 3.84
N VAL A 45 -6.43 -2.88 4.70
CA VAL A 45 -7.13 -3.67 5.74
C VAL A 45 -7.83 -2.75 6.74
N ALA A 46 -7.15 -1.71 7.22
CA ALA A 46 -7.76 -0.71 8.09
C ALA A 46 -8.94 0.00 7.39
N ALA A 47 -8.78 0.37 6.12
CA ALA A 47 -9.83 0.96 5.32
C ALA A 47 -11.02 0.02 5.15
N ALA A 48 -10.82 -1.29 5.00
CA ALA A 48 -11.90 -2.28 4.88
C ALA A 48 -12.66 -2.49 6.19
N LEU A 49 -11.95 -2.56 7.34
CA LEU A 49 -12.50 -3.05 8.61
C LEU A 49 -12.89 -1.95 9.60
N ILE A 50 -12.27 -0.77 9.57
CA ILE A 50 -12.59 0.29 10.54
C ILE A 50 -14.04 0.78 10.29
N PRO A 51 -14.90 0.78 11.33
CA PRO A 51 -16.28 1.22 11.20
C PRO A 51 -16.39 2.68 10.72
N VAL A 52 -17.33 2.94 9.83
CA VAL A 52 -17.69 4.29 9.40
C VAL A 52 -19.17 4.51 9.69
N ALA A 53 -19.49 5.55 10.46
CA ALA A 53 -20.88 5.87 10.78
C ALA A 53 -21.71 6.06 9.50
N GLY A 54 -22.90 5.47 9.47
CA GLY A 54 -23.84 5.58 8.34
C GLY A 54 -23.55 4.70 7.13
N SER A 55 -22.58 3.77 7.18
CA SER A 55 -22.39 2.78 6.11
C SER A 55 -23.14 1.48 6.42
N GLU A 56 -24.07 1.09 5.55
CA GLU A 56 -24.54 -0.29 5.50
C GLU A 56 -23.40 -1.18 4.98
N THR A 57 -23.07 -2.23 5.72
CA THR A 57 -21.94 -3.11 5.39
C THR A 57 -22.33 -4.56 5.58
N VAL A 58 -21.77 -5.40 4.70
CA VAL A 58 -21.85 -6.85 4.84
C VAL A 58 -20.51 -7.32 5.40
N LEU A 59 -20.50 -7.74 6.67
CA LEU A 59 -19.26 -8.09 7.38
C LEU A 59 -18.43 -9.14 6.63
N SER A 60 -19.07 -10.13 6.01
CA SER A 60 -18.37 -11.15 5.20
C SER A 60 -17.62 -10.55 4.01
N ARG A 61 -18.17 -9.53 3.35
CA ARG A 61 -17.51 -8.82 2.25
C ARG A 61 -16.32 -8.01 2.74
N GLN A 62 -16.45 -7.35 3.89
CA GLN A 62 -15.33 -6.62 4.50
C GLN A 62 -14.18 -7.56 4.86
N LEU A 63 -14.48 -8.72 5.46
CA LEU A 63 -13.49 -9.73 5.80
C LEU A 63 -12.83 -10.34 4.57
N LEU A 64 -13.62 -10.64 3.52
CA LEU A 64 -13.09 -11.13 2.25
C LEU A 64 -12.10 -10.14 1.65
N VAL A 65 -12.53 -8.89 1.46
CA VAL A 65 -11.69 -7.85 0.84
C VAL A 65 -10.44 -7.57 1.69
N ALA A 66 -10.57 -7.50 3.01
CA ALA A 66 -9.42 -7.36 3.92
C ALA A 66 -8.45 -8.54 3.79
N GLY A 67 -8.97 -9.77 3.73
CA GLY A 67 -8.17 -10.98 3.55
C GLY A 67 -7.41 -10.99 2.23
N LEU A 68 -8.07 -10.61 1.12
CA LEU A 68 -7.43 -10.51 -0.19
C LEU A 68 -6.28 -9.49 -0.20
N VAL A 69 -6.52 -8.30 0.37
CA VAL A 69 -5.50 -7.24 0.44
C VAL A 69 -4.35 -7.63 1.35
N ALA A 70 -4.63 -8.26 2.50
CA ALA A 70 -3.61 -8.77 3.40
C ALA A 70 -2.74 -9.84 2.73
N ALA A 71 -3.37 -10.80 2.05
CA ALA A 71 -2.66 -11.86 1.32
C ALA A 71 -1.77 -11.30 0.21
N TRP A 72 -2.29 -10.36 -0.59
CA TRP A 72 -1.51 -9.67 -1.61
C TRP A 72 -0.31 -8.92 -1.02
N SER A 73 -0.53 -8.15 0.05
CA SER A 73 0.50 -7.34 0.69
C SER A 73 1.61 -8.21 1.29
N VAL A 74 1.24 -9.29 1.98
CA VAL A 74 2.22 -10.24 2.53
C VAL A 74 3.00 -10.92 1.41
N ARG A 75 2.33 -11.40 0.36
CA ARG A 75 2.99 -12.06 -0.78
C ARG A 75 4.00 -11.13 -1.46
N LEU A 76 3.55 -9.96 -1.88
CA LEU A 76 4.38 -9.01 -2.62
C LEU A 76 5.47 -8.40 -1.73
N GLY A 77 5.09 -7.91 -0.54
CA GLY A 77 6.01 -7.29 0.41
C GLY A 77 7.13 -8.24 0.83
N SER A 78 6.82 -9.52 1.06
CA SER A 78 7.83 -10.51 1.46
C SER A 78 8.74 -10.90 0.30
N HIS A 79 8.21 -11.00 -0.92
CA HIS A 79 9.01 -11.23 -2.12
C HIS A 79 10.02 -10.09 -2.35
N ILE A 80 9.56 -8.83 -2.24
CA ILE A 80 10.45 -7.66 -2.39
C ILE A 80 11.43 -7.60 -1.22
N LEU A 81 11.00 -7.81 0.02
CA LEU A 81 11.86 -7.83 1.19
C LEU A 81 13.00 -8.84 1.06
N ALA A 82 12.70 -10.07 0.61
CA ALA A 82 13.72 -11.08 0.38
C ALA A 82 14.80 -10.61 -0.61
N ARG A 83 14.40 -9.93 -1.68
CA ARG A 83 15.33 -9.32 -2.65
C ARG A 83 16.12 -8.15 -2.07
N THR A 84 15.46 -7.29 -1.29
CA THR A 84 16.07 -6.14 -0.61
C THR A 84 17.14 -6.59 0.39
N LEU A 85 16.88 -7.65 1.16
CA LEU A 85 17.83 -8.21 2.13
C LEU A 85 19.07 -8.83 1.48
N GLN A 86 18.99 -9.24 0.21
CA GLN A 86 20.14 -9.71 -0.57
C GLN A 86 21.02 -8.56 -1.11
N GLY A 87 20.71 -7.31 -0.77
CA GLY A 87 21.53 -6.14 -1.13
C GLY A 87 21.30 -5.63 -2.56
N HIS A 88 20.25 -6.08 -3.24
CA HIS A 88 19.94 -5.59 -4.58
C HIS A 88 19.25 -4.23 -4.52
N ASP A 89 20.00 -3.18 -4.88
CA ASP A 89 19.44 -1.85 -5.10
C ASP A 89 18.57 -1.84 -6.36
N ASP A 90 17.41 -1.18 -6.33
CA ASP A 90 16.53 -1.16 -7.50
C ASP A 90 17.14 -0.28 -8.61
N PRO A 91 17.36 -0.83 -9.83
CA PRO A 91 17.93 -0.07 -10.94
C PRO A 91 17.18 1.23 -11.25
N ARG A 92 15.85 1.26 -11.04
CA ARG A 92 15.01 2.45 -11.25
C ARG A 92 15.47 3.61 -10.35
N TYR A 93 15.63 3.36 -9.06
CA TYR A 93 16.02 4.39 -8.10
C TYR A 93 17.48 4.81 -8.25
N VAL A 94 18.36 3.89 -8.68
CA VAL A 94 19.74 4.23 -9.05
C VAL A 94 19.76 5.18 -10.25
N GLN A 95 18.98 4.88 -11.30
CA GLN A 95 18.91 5.72 -12.48
C GLN A 95 18.34 7.11 -12.16
N LEU A 96 17.23 7.19 -11.42
CA LEU A 96 16.65 8.47 -11.01
C LEU A 96 17.63 9.32 -10.20
N ARG A 97 18.39 8.72 -9.27
CA ARG A 97 19.42 9.44 -8.51
C ARG A 97 20.52 9.99 -9.42
N LYS A 98 20.94 9.24 -10.45
CA LYS A 98 21.93 9.71 -11.44
C LYS A 98 21.37 10.88 -12.27
N GLU A 99 20.15 10.77 -12.76
CA GLU A 99 19.50 11.79 -13.59
C GLU A 99 19.21 13.09 -12.81
N TRP A 100 18.84 12.98 -11.53
CA TRP A 100 18.50 14.13 -10.69
C TRP A 100 19.68 14.78 -10.00
N GLY A 101 20.85 14.11 -9.97
CA GLY A 101 22.11 14.64 -9.46
C GLY A 101 21.99 15.25 -8.06
N ALA A 102 22.45 16.49 -7.90
CA ALA A 102 22.47 17.19 -6.60
C ALA A 102 21.08 17.36 -5.96
N ARG A 103 19.99 17.27 -6.75
CA ARG A 103 18.61 17.39 -6.26
C ARG A 103 17.94 16.05 -5.99
N ALA A 104 18.65 14.94 -6.15
CA ALA A 104 18.08 13.60 -6.06
C ALA A 104 17.31 13.36 -4.76
N ASP A 105 17.84 13.76 -3.61
CA ASP A 105 17.19 13.52 -2.32
C ASP A 105 15.82 14.24 -2.20
N VAL A 106 15.75 15.51 -2.60
CA VAL A 106 14.51 16.31 -2.51
C VAL A 106 13.45 15.79 -3.48
N LEU A 107 13.87 15.48 -4.72
CA LEU A 107 12.98 14.93 -5.74
C LEU A 107 12.51 13.52 -5.38
N MET A 108 13.39 12.71 -4.80
CA MET A 108 13.05 11.38 -4.31
C MET A 108 12.03 11.45 -3.19
N PHE A 109 12.24 12.31 -2.19
CA PHE A 109 11.26 12.49 -1.13
C PHE A 109 9.87 12.85 -1.70
N GLY A 110 9.80 13.84 -2.60
CA GLY A 110 8.54 14.19 -3.27
C GLY A 110 7.91 13.03 -4.05
N PHE A 111 8.72 12.28 -4.80
CA PHE A 111 8.27 11.09 -5.54
C PHE A 111 7.68 10.02 -4.60
N LEU A 112 8.29 9.78 -3.45
CA LEU A 112 7.78 8.82 -2.46
C LEU A 112 6.49 9.30 -1.79
N GLN A 113 6.29 10.61 -1.64
CA GLN A 113 5.00 11.13 -1.15
C GLN A 113 3.89 11.02 -2.20
N ILE A 114 4.21 11.09 -3.49
CA ILE A 114 3.25 10.73 -4.55
C ILE A 114 2.84 9.26 -4.41
N GLN A 115 3.80 8.37 -4.13
CA GLN A 115 3.48 6.96 -3.87
C GLN A 115 2.57 6.77 -2.64
N ALA A 116 2.74 7.57 -1.58
CA ALA A 116 1.82 7.58 -0.44
C ALA A 116 0.40 7.99 -0.85
N ALA A 117 0.26 9.00 -1.71
CA ALA A 117 -1.04 9.42 -2.24
C ALA A 117 -1.69 8.33 -3.12
N CYS A 118 -0.90 7.62 -3.94
CA CYS A 118 -1.38 6.47 -4.71
C CYS A 118 -1.85 5.32 -3.78
N ALA A 119 -1.11 5.04 -2.71
CA ALA A 119 -1.51 4.04 -1.71
C ALA A 119 -2.82 4.43 -1.01
N LEU A 120 -3.03 5.71 -0.74
CA LEU A 120 -4.29 6.21 -0.18
C LEU A 120 -5.45 5.99 -1.17
N LEU A 121 -5.24 6.28 -2.45
CA LEU A 121 -6.24 6.03 -3.49
C LEU A 121 -6.60 4.54 -3.57
N LEU A 122 -5.61 3.65 -3.48
CA LEU A 122 -5.85 2.20 -3.40
C LEU A 122 -6.64 1.83 -2.14
N ALA A 123 -6.30 2.39 -0.97
CA ALA A 123 -7.05 2.15 0.26
C ALA A 123 -8.51 2.62 0.16
N VAL A 124 -8.78 3.73 -0.54
CA VAL A 124 -10.16 4.19 -0.83
C VAL A 124 -10.90 3.21 -1.73
N ALA A 125 -10.26 2.68 -2.77
CA ALA A 125 -10.84 1.66 -3.64
C ALA A 125 -11.17 0.37 -2.87
N VAL A 126 -10.26 -0.07 -1.99
CA VAL A 126 -10.49 -1.19 -1.07
C VAL A 126 -11.68 -0.93 -0.14
N MET A 127 -11.76 0.27 0.43
CA MET A 127 -12.89 0.67 1.27
C MET A 127 -14.22 0.64 0.52
N ALA A 128 -14.25 1.09 -0.74
CA ALA A 128 -15.45 1.06 -1.58
C ALA A 128 -15.87 -0.39 -1.89
N ALA A 129 -14.93 -1.26 -2.23
CA ALA A 129 -15.21 -2.68 -2.48
C ALA A 129 -15.73 -3.40 -1.23
N ALA A 130 -15.09 -3.16 -0.07
CA ALA A 130 -15.46 -3.76 1.20
C ALA A 130 -16.88 -3.37 1.68
N ARG A 131 -17.33 -2.15 1.32
CA ARG A 131 -18.63 -1.59 1.73
C ARG A 131 -19.67 -1.62 0.61
N ASN A 132 -19.50 -2.47 -0.40
CA ASN A 132 -20.52 -2.67 -1.43
C ASN A 132 -21.76 -3.35 -0.81
N PRO A 133 -22.95 -2.68 -0.80
CA PRO A 133 -24.16 -3.19 -0.16
C PRO A 133 -24.87 -4.28 -0.97
N ALA A 134 -24.36 -4.65 -2.14
CA ALA A 134 -24.98 -5.65 -2.99
C ALA A 134 -25.18 -6.99 -2.24
N PRO A 135 -26.39 -7.57 -2.30
CA PRO A 135 -26.72 -8.78 -1.58
C PRO A 135 -26.03 -10.00 -2.19
N GLY A 136 -25.62 -10.94 -1.34
CA GLY A 136 -25.08 -12.22 -1.75
C GLY A 136 -23.65 -12.18 -2.31
N TRP A 137 -23.24 -13.34 -2.83
CA TRP A 137 -21.93 -13.54 -3.45
C TRP A 137 -21.93 -13.00 -4.88
N LEU A 138 -20.95 -12.14 -5.21
CA LEU A 138 -20.82 -11.54 -6.52
C LEU A 138 -19.76 -12.23 -7.36
N LEU A 139 -19.87 -12.13 -8.68
CA LEU A 139 -18.81 -12.56 -9.60
C LEU A 139 -17.47 -11.89 -9.28
N THR A 140 -17.50 -10.63 -8.84
CA THR A 140 -16.31 -9.87 -8.42
C THR A 140 -15.61 -10.48 -7.21
N ASP A 141 -16.35 -11.15 -6.32
CA ASP A 141 -15.77 -11.83 -5.15
C ASP A 141 -14.95 -13.04 -5.60
N THR A 142 -15.50 -13.83 -6.54
CA THR A 142 -14.79 -14.95 -7.16
C THR A 142 -13.56 -14.50 -7.94
N LEU A 143 -13.69 -13.44 -8.76
CA LEU A 143 -12.56 -12.90 -9.52
C LEU A 143 -11.45 -12.40 -8.61
N GLY A 144 -11.79 -11.76 -7.49
CA GLY A 144 -10.82 -11.32 -6.49
C GLY A 144 -10.04 -12.49 -5.89
N LEU A 145 -10.72 -13.59 -5.54
CA LEU A 145 -10.07 -14.81 -5.04
C LEU A 145 -9.11 -15.42 -6.06
N VAL A 146 -9.54 -15.56 -7.31
CA VAL A 146 -8.69 -16.13 -8.38
C VAL A 146 -7.43 -15.27 -8.57
N LEU A 147 -7.58 -13.96 -8.60
CA LEU A 147 -6.47 -13.04 -8.83
C LEU A 147 -5.45 -13.04 -7.68
N VAL A 148 -5.88 -13.28 -6.44
CA VAL A 148 -4.95 -13.32 -5.30
C VAL A 148 -4.07 -14.57 -5.31
N VAL A 149 -4.59 -15.68 -5.86
CA VAL A 149 -3.89 -16.97 -5.94
C VAL A 149 -3.03 -17.08 -7.20
N ALA A 150 -3.40 -16.39 -8.28
CA ALA A 150 -2.59 -16.26 -9.50
C ALA A 150 -1.28 -15.47 -9.27
#